data_AF-A0A834TDV4-F1
#
_entry.id   AF-A0A834TDV4-F1
#
_cell.length_a   1.000
_cell.length_b   1.000
_cell.length_c   1.000
_cell.angle_alpha   90.00
_cell.angle_beta   90.00
_cell.angle_gamma   90.00
#
_symmetry.space_group_name_H-M   'P 1'
#
loop_
_entity.id
_entity.type
_entity.pdbx_description
1 polymer ?
#
loop_
_entity_poly.entity_id
_entity_poly.type
_entity_poly.pdbx_seq_one_letter_code
_entity_poly.pdbx_strand_id
1 'polypeptide(L)'
;MGMVGALETLCGQTYGAGEFRKLGNYTCCAIITLMLVCVPISMVWIFMDRILLVFGQDPLICEAARIYCIYLIPALFGFAVLQSLVRYLQTQRHVGAALAIGISYWINVIGLGLYAYYSSACEKTRIVFSTNALLSIREFFHLAIPSGLMFW
;
A
#
# COMPACT_ATOMS: atom_id res chain seq x y z
N MET A 1 -2.85 -2.03 -10.20
CA MET A 1 -4.05 -1.24 -10.58
C MET A 1 -4.85 -1.82 -11.76
N GLY A 2 -4.23 -2.55 -12.72
CA GLY A 2 -4.94 -3.06 -13.92
C GLY A 2 -6.11 -4.04 -13.66
N MET A 3 -5.91 -5.12 -12.91
CA MET A 3 -6.99 -6.11 -12.65
C MET A 3 -8.16 -5.54 -11.82
N VAL A 4 -7.86 -4.60 -10.91
CA VAL A 4 -8.86 -3.96 -10.05
C VAL A 4 -9.80 -3.04 -10.86
N GLY A 5 -9.29 -2.38 -11.91
CA GLY A 5 -10.11 -1.53 -12.79
C GLY A 5 -11.05 -2.33 -13.69
N ALA A 6 -10.64 -3.53 -14.14
CA ALA A 6 -11.52 -4.43 -14.89
C ALA A 6 -12.72 -4.88 -14.04
N LEU A 7 -12.47 -5.16 -12.75
CA LEU A 7 -13.52 -5.53 -11.80
C LEU A 7 -14.51 -4.38 -11.55
N GLU A 8 -14.02 -3.14 -11.41
CA GLU A 8 -14.87 -1.95 -11.26
C GLU A 8 -15.83 -1.77 -12.44
N THR A 9 -15.33 -1.97 -13.66
CA THR A 9 -16.14 -1.89 -14.87
C THR A 9 -17.20 -2.99 -14.91
N LEU A 10 -16.81 -4.24 -14.61
CA LEU A 10 -17.73 -5.39 -14.61
C LEU A 10 -18.81 -5.26 -13.52
N CYS A 11 -18.44 -4.80 -12.33
CA CYS A 11 -19.34 -4.56 -11.21
C CYS A 11 -20.34 -3.44 -11.55
N GLY A 12 -19.88 -2.34 -12.14
CA GLY A 12 -20.76 -1.25 -12.58
C GLY A 12 -21.79 -1.70 -13.63
N GLN A 13 -21.35 -2.51 -14.61
CA GLN A 13 -22.24 -3.04 -15.65
C GLN A 13 -23.28 -4.03 -15.08
N THR A 14 -22.87 -4.94 -14.21
CA THR A 14 -23.76 -5.96 -13.62
C THR A 14 -24.75 -5.37 -12.61
N TYR A 15 -24.34 -4.35 -11.86
CA TYR A 15 -25.24 -3.61 -10.98
C TYR A 15 -26.25 -2.77 -11.77
N GLY A 16 -25.81 -2.09 -12.84
CA GLY A 16 -26.69 -1.35 -13.75
C GLY A 16 -27.72 -2.24 -14.47
N ALA A 17 -27.37 -3.52 -14.71
CA ALA A 17 -28.26 -4.53 -15.27
C ALA A 17 -29.21 -5.19 -14.24
N GLY A 18 -29.13 -4.83 -12.95
CA GLY A 18 -29.96 -5.40 -11.88
C GLY A 18 -29.57 -6.81 -11.43
N GLU A 19 -28.43 -7.35 -11.88
CA GLU A 19 -28.00 -8.72 -11.59
C GLU A 19 -27.14 -8.84 -10.31
N PHE A 20 -27.73 -8.50 -9.15
CA PHE A 20 -27.03 -8.48 -7.86
C PHE A 20 -26.38 -9.82 -7.46
N ARG A 21 -26.95 -10.95 -7.89
CA ARG A 21 -26.40 -12.29 -7.62
C ARG A 21 -25.04 -12.48 -8.29
N LYS A 22 -24.90 -12.03 -9.55
CA LYS A 22 -23.64 -12.15 -10.30
C LYS A 22 -22.57 -11.21 -9.76
N LEU A 23 -22.97 -10.03 -9.30
CA LEU A 23 -22.06 -9.07 -8.64
C LEU A 23 -21.35 -9.69 -7.43
N GLY A 24 -22.09 -10.39 -6.56
CA GLY A 24 -21.50 -11.09 -5.41
C GLY A 24 -20.54 -12.21 -5.83
N ASN A 25 -20.91 -12.99 -6.85
CA ASN A 25 -20.09 -14.08 -7.36
C ASN A 25 -18.77 -13.57 -7.97
N TYR A 26 -18.82 -12.50 -8.77
CA TYR A 26 -17.62 -11.86 -9.31
C TYR A 26 -16.71 -11.30 -8.22
N THR A 27 -17.29 -10.75 -7.15
CA THR A 27 -16.51 -10.27 -6.00
C THR A 27 -15.75 -11.41 -5.32
N CYS A 28 -16.40 -12.56 -5.10
CA CYS A 28 -15.74 -13.74 -4.54
C CYS A 28 -14.61 -14.26 -5.46
N CYS A 29 -14.89 -14.39 -6.77
CA CYS A 29 -13.87 -14.77 -7.75
C CYS A 29 -12.68 -13.80 -7.75
N ALA A 30 -12.93 -12.50 -7.61
CA ALA A 30 -11.89 -11.49 -7.53
C ALA A 30 -11.04 -11.64 -6.27
N ILE A 31 -11.66 -11.87 -5.11
CA ILE A 31 -10.96 -12.14 -3.85
C ILE A 31 -10.02 -13.34 -4.03
N ILE A 32 -10.53 -14.47 -4.54
CA ILE A 32 -9.73 -15.69 -4.73
C ILE A 32 -8.58 -15.42 -5.70
N THR A 33 -8.84 -14.77 -6.82
CA THR A 33 -7.81 -14.48 -7.83
C THR A 33 -6.73 -13.56 -7.27
N LEU A 34 -7.12 -12.52 -6.52
CA LEU A 34 -6.17 -11.60 -5.89
C LEU A 34 -5.35 -12.30 -4.79
N MET A 35 -5.97 -13.17 -4.00
CA MET A 35 -5.27 -13.99 -2.99
C MET A 35 -4.22 -14.90 -3.65
N LEU A 36 -4.55 -15.51 -4.81
CA LEU A 36 -3.59 -16.31 -5.57
C LEU A 36 -2.43 -15.48 -6.11
N VAL A 37 -2.68 -14.24 -6.54
CA VAL A 37 -1.63 -13.30 -6.98
C VAL A 37 -0.78 -12.81 -5.80
N CYS A 38 -1.31 -12.72 -4.59
CA CYS A 38 -0.55 -12.37 -3.40
C CYS A 38 0.53 -13.41 -3.04
N VAL A 39 0.32 -14.70 -3.34
CA VAL A 39 1.27 -15.78 -3.04
C VAL A 39 2.63 -15.62 -3.75
N PRO A 40 2.72 -15.44 -5.08
CA PRO A 40 4.01 -15.20 -5.73
C PRO A 40 4.64 -13.87 -5.30
N ILE A 41 3.84 -12.85 -4.99
CA ILE A 41 4.36 -11.57 -4.48
C ILE A 41 4.99 -11.77 -3.10
N SER A 42 4.33 -12.50 -2.19
CA SER A 42 4.89 -12.79 -0.87
C SER A 42 6.15 -13.64 -0.97
N MET A 43 6.21 -14.56 -1.93
CA MET A 43 7.42 -15.34 -2.21
C MET A 43 8.59 -14.41 -2.60
N VAL A 44 8.38 -13.46 -3.50
CA VAL A 44 9.39 -12.47 -3.89
C VAL A 44 9.83 -11.61 -2.69
N TRP A 45 8.89 -11.21 -1.84
CA TRP A 45 9.17 -10.40 -0.63
C TRP A 45 10.01 -11.13 0.43
N ILE A 46 9.93 -12.45 0.50
CA ILE A 46 10.77 -13.25 1.42
C ILE A 46 12.24 -13.22 0.97
N PHE A 47 12.51 -13.20 -0.33
CA PHE A 47 13.86 -13.15 -0.91
C PHE A 47 14.39 -11.74 -1.18
N MET A 48 13.75 -10.72 -0.58
CA MET A 48 14.05 -9.33 -0.85
C MET A 48 15.51 -8.97 -0.53
N ASP A 49 16.10 -9.56 0.51
CA ASP A 49 17.51 -9.39 0.85
C ASP A 49 18.43 -9.80 -0.30
N ARG A 50 18.18 -10.96 -0.93
CA ARG A 50 19.00 -11.47 -2.05
C ARG A 50 18.88 -10.58 -3.28
N ILE A 51 17.68 -10.07 -3.54
CA ILE A 51 17.43 -9.18 -4.67
C ILE A 51 18.22 -7.87 -4.47
N LEU A 52 18.12 -7.24 -3.30
CA LEU A 52 18.84 -5.98 -3.04
C LEU A 52 20.37 -6.17 -2.99
N LEU A 53 20.85 -7.31 -2.48
CA LEU A 53 22.28 -7.64 -2.51
C LEU A 53 22.82 -7.71 -3.95
N VAL A 54 22.04 -8.24 -4.90
CA VAL A 54 22.42 -8.26 -6.34
C VAL A 54 22.50 -6.85 -6.93
N PHE A 55 21.70 -5.90 -6.44
CA PHE A 55 21.78 -4.49 -6.82
C PHE A 55 22.93 -3.72 -6.14
N GLY A 56 23.72 -4.38 -5.30
CA GLY A 56 24.89 -3.78 -4.64
C GLY A 56 24.55 -2.94 -3.40
N GLN A 57 23.38 -3.15 -2.79
CA GLN A 57 23.02 -2.48 -1.54
C GLN A 57 23.73 -3.06 -0.32
N ASP A 58 23.97 -2.23 0.69
CA ASP A 58 24.59 -2.65 1.94
C ASP A 58 23.80 -3.79 2.61
N PRO A 59 24.48 -4.82 3.16
CA PRO A 59 23.83 -5.98 3.77
C PRO A 59 22.90 -5.59 4.94
N LEU A 60 23.22 -4.50 5.65
CA LEU A 60 22.39 -3.97 6.74
C LEU A 60 21.03 -3.42 6.23
N ILE A 61 21.03 -2.77 5.05
CA ILE A 61 19.82 -2.23 4.41
C ILE A 61 18.99 -3.38 3.84
N CYS A 62 19.65 -4.38 3.25
CA CYS A 62 19.01 -5.58 2.70
C CYS A 62 18.27 -6.38 3.78
N GLU A 63 18.89 -6.56 4.95
CA GLU A 63 18.26 -7.26 6.08
C GLU A 63 17.07 -6.49 6.65
N ALA A 64 17.20 -5.17 6.84
CA ALA A 64 16.10 -4.33 7.30
C ALA A 64 14.90 -4.36 6.33
N ALA A 65 15.17 -4.29 5.01
CA ALA A 65 14.15 -4.38 3.96
C ALA A 65 13.42 -5.73 3.96
N ARG A 66 14.15 -6.83 4.11
CA ARG A 66 13.55 -8.17 4.20
C ARG A 66 12.64 -8.32 5.41
N ILE A 67 13.08 -7.89 6.60
CA ILE A 67 12.26 -7.95 7.83
C ILE A 67 10.98 -7.14 7.62
N TYR A 68 11.10 -5.93 7.08
CA TYR A 68 9.95 -5.08 6.75
C TYR A 68 8.97 -5.78 5.79
N CYS A 69 9.47 -6.33 4.69
CA CYS A 69 8.66 -7.04 3.71
C CYS A 69 7.92 -8.23 4.31
N ILE A 70 8.56 -9.01 5.20
CA ILE A 70 7.92 -10.15 5.89
C ILE A 70 6.78 -9.67 6.80
N TYR A 71 6.96 -8.59 7.56
CA TYR A 71 5.90 -8.00 8.37
C TYR A 71 4.73 -7.46 7.54
N LEU A 72 4.99 -7.07 6.28
CA LEU A 72 3.97 -6.58 5.36
C LEU A 72 3.17 -7.70 4.67
N ILE A 73 3.63 -8.96 4.71
CA ILE A 73 2.95 -10.09 4.06
C ILE A 73 1.49 -10.26 4.54
N PRO A 74 1.19 -10.30 5.85
CA PRO A 74 -0.20 -10.42 6.31
C PRO A 74 -1.07 -9.23 5.87
N ALA A 75 -0.48 -8.03 5.86
CA ALA A 75 -1.16 -6.82 5.39
C ALA A 75 -1.46 -6.88 3.88
N LEU A 76 -0.60 -7.50 3.08
CA LEU A 76 -0.82 -7.70 1.64
C LEU A 76 -2.09 -8.51 1.37
N PHE A 77 -2.27 -9.64 2.06
CA PHE A 77 -3.47 -10.47 1.94
C PHE A 77 -4.71 -9.74 2.45
N GLY A 78 -4.61 -9.06 3.59
CA GLY A 78 -5.70 -8.23 4.12
C GLY A 78 -6.13 -7.13 3.15
N PHE A 79 -5.16 -6.48 2.49
CA PHE A 79 -5.43 -5.42 1.53
C PHE A 79 -6.11 -5.96 0.26
N ALA A 80 -5.76 -7.16 -0.22
CA ALA A 80 -6.42 -7.79 -1.37
C ALA A 80 -7.93 -8.03 -1.12
N VAL A 81 -8.27 -8.53 0.07
CA VAL A 81 -9.67 -8.73 0.47
C VAL A 81 -10.37 -7.38 0.63
N LEU A 82 -9.75 -6.44 1.34
CA LEU A 82 -10.34 -5.13 1.62
C LEU A 82 -10.59 -4.33 0.34
N GLN A 83 -9.64 -4.33 -0.61
CA GLN A 83 -9.81 -3.71 -1.93
C GLN A 83 -11.04 -4.29 -2.66
N SER A 84 -11.19 -5.61 -2.67
CA SER A 84 -12.33 -6.27 -3.32
C SER A 84 -13.66 -5.86 -2.69
N LEU A 85 -13.72 -5.83 -1.35
CA LEU A 85 -14.92 -5.47 -0.60
C LEU A 85 -15.27 -3.97 -0.74
N VAL A 86 -14.26 -3.10 -0.75
CA VAL A 86 -14.43 -1.67 -1.01
C VAL A 86 -15.06 -1.45 -2.39
N ARG A 87 -14.60 -2.16 -3.43
CA ARG A 87 -15.17 -2.05 -4.79
C ARG A 87 -16.61 -2.54 -4.86
N TYR A 88 -16.92 -3.63 -4.18
CA TYR A 88 -18.29 -4.10 -4.02
C TYR A 88 -19.20 -3.04 -3.39
N LEU A 89 -18.76 -2.45 -2.27
CA LEU A 89 -19.51 -1.41 -1.55
C LEU A 89 -19.60 -0.09 -2.36
N GLN A 90 -18.54 0.28 -3.10
CA GLN A 90 -18.53 1.45 -3.98
C GLN A 90 -19.57 1.33 -5.09
N THR A 91 -19.71 0.15 -5.69
CA THR A 91 -20.69 -0.12 -6.75
C THR A 91 -22.13 0.08 -6.24
N GLN A 92 -22.36 -0.22 -4.96
CA GLN A 92 -23.64 -0.03 -4.28
C GLN A 92 -23.84 1.38 -3.71
N ARG A 93 -22.87 2.30 -3.93
CA ARG A 93 -22.85 3.67 -3.39
C ARG A 93 -22.89 3.74 -1.86
N HIS A 94 -22.38 2.72 -1.16
CA HIS A 94 -22.29 2.73 0.29
C HIS A 94 -21.08 3.53 0.78
N VAL A 95 -21.32 4.49 1.69
CA VAL A 95 -20.29 5.31 2.36
C VAL A 95 -19.25 4.48 3.12
N GLY A 96 -19.62 3.27 3.57
CA GLY A 96 -18.73 2.34 4.26
C GLY A 96 -17.44 2.02 3.49
N ALA A 97 -17.46 2.10 2.15
CA ALA A 97 -16.26 1.89 1.35
C ALA A 97 -15.20 2.96 1.60
N ALA A 98 -15.60 4.24 1.69
CA ALA A 98 -14.69 5.34 1.95
C ALA A 98 -14.10 5.25 3.36
N LEU A 99 -14.92 4.86 4.36
CA LEU A 99 -14.46 4.63 5.73
C LEU A 99 -13.44 3.48 5.81
N ALA A 100 -13.71 2.35 5.13
CA ALA A 100 -12.80 1.21 5.10
C ALA A 100 -11.45 1.54 4.45
N ILE A 101 -11.45 2.32 3.37
CA ILE A 101 -10.22 2.85 2.76
C ILE A 101 -9.47 3.71 3.77
N GLY A 102 -10.15 4.68 4.41
CA GLY A 102 -9.54 5.57 5.39
C GLY A 102 -8.89 4.80 6.54
N ILE A 103 -9.61 3.86 7.14
CA ILE A 103 -9.10 3.02 8.23
C ILE A 103 -7.88 2.21 7.78
N SER A 104 -7.90 1.61 6.59
CA SER A 104 -6.75 0.88 6.06
C SER A 104 -5.51 1.75 5.87
N TYR A 105 -5.67 2.96 5.35
CA TYR A 105 -4.54 3.88 5.20
C TYR A 105 -3.94 4.25 6.55
N TRP A 106 -4.77 4.56 7.55
CA TRP A 106 -4.28 4.86 8.90
C TRP A 106 -3.59 3.67 9.56
N ILE A 107 -4.10 2.45 9.39
CA ILE A 107 -3.44 1.23 9.86
C ILE A 107 -2.06 1.07 9.20
N ASN A 108 -1.97 1.31 7.90
CA ASN A 108 -0.69 1.24 7.17
C ASN A 108 0.30 2.29 7.69
N VAL A 109 -0.15 3.54 7.87
CA VAL A 109 0.66 4.64 8.41
C VAL A 109 1.14 4.35 9.84
N ILE A 110 0.26 3.82 10.69
CA ILE A 110 0.62 3.43 12.06
C ILE A 110 1.63 2.28 12.04
N GLY A 111 1.42 1.27 11.19
CA GLY A 111 2.37 0.17 11.01
C GLY A 111 3.74 0.65 10.55
N LEU A 112 3.77 1.59 9.60
CA LEU A 112 5.00 2.21 9.10
C LEU A 112 5.69 3.08 10.17
N GLY A 113 4.91 3.84 10.93
CA GLY A 113 5.39 4.67 12.03
C GLY A 113 5.95 3.85 13.19
N LEU A 114 5.27 2.76 13.57
CA LEU A 114 5.77 1.81 14.57
C LEU A 114 7.04 1.12 14.08
N TYR A 115 7.10 0.71 12.82
CA TYR A 115 8.33 0.15 12.24
C TYR A 115 9.48 1.17 12.26
N ALA A 116 9.24 2.42 11.86
CA ALA A 116 10.26 3.47 11.91
C ALA A 116 10.70 3.81 13.36
N TYR A 117 9.79 3.66 14.34
CA TYR A 117 10.07 3.88 15.75
C TYR A 117 10.88 2.73 16.38
N TYR A 118 10.55 1.48 16.06
CA TYR A 118 11.20 0.29 16.63
C TYR A 118 12.43 -0.19 15.86
N SER A 119 12.59 0.14 14.58
CA SER A 119 13.70 -0.36 13.77
C SER A 119 15.02 0.36 14.12
N SER A 120 15.96 -0.40 14.70
CA SER A 120 17.32 0.03 15.00
C SER A 120 18.12 0.45 13.75
N ALA A 121 17.74 -0.02 12.55
CA ALA A 121 18.35 0.42 11.29
C ALA A 121 18.08 1.91 10.98
N CYS A 122 17.03 2.51 11.56
CA CYS A 122 16.72 3.93 11.49
C CYS A 122 17.17 4.71 12.75
N GLU A 123 18.11 4.19 13.55
CA GLU A 123 18.60 4.93 14.73
C GLU A 123 19.29 6.25 14.33
N LYS A 124 19.99 6.25 13.19
CA LYS A 124 20.70 7.41 12.63
C LYS A 124 19.81 8.42 11.90
N THR A 125 18.62 7.99 11.47
CA THR A 125 17.62 8.78 10.71
C THR A 125 16.28 8.82 11.43
N ARG A 126 16.29 8.59 12.76
CA ARG A 126 15.09 8.59 13.59
C ARG A 126 14.39 9.93 13.38
N ILE A 127 13.17 9.87 12.89
CA ILE A 127 12.33 11.06 12.71
C ILE A 127 11.93 11.52 14.10
N VAL A 128 12.84 12.18 14.80
CA VAL A 128 12.50 12.98 15.96
C VAL A 128 11.71 14.12 15.38
N PHE A 129 10.40 14.15 15.65
CA PHE A 129 9.57 15.32 15.43
C PHE A 129 10.08 16.41 16.38
N SER A 130 11.21 17.01 16.03
CA SER A 130 11.88 18.09 16.75
C SER A 130 11.45 19.39 16.11
N THR A 131 11.31 20.45 16.89
CA THR A 131 10.99 21.81 16.41
C THR A 131 11.95 22.28 15.29
N ASN A 132 13.16 21.71 15.21
CA ASN A 132 14.14 21.94 14.13
C ASN A 132 13.71 21.36 12.76
N ALA A 133 12.83 20.36 12.69
CA ALA A 133 12.32 19.80 11.43
C ALA A 133 11.38 20.77 10.69
N LEU A 134 10.67 21.63 11.41
CA LEU A 134 9.86 22.71 10.83
C LEU A 134 10.73 23.80 10.17
N LEU A 135 11.93 24.04 10.69
CA LEU A 135 12.89 24.94 10.06
C LEU A 135 13.45 24.36 8.76
N SER A 136 13.72 23.05 8.69
CA SER A 136 14.08 22.36 7.44
C SER A 136 12.94 22.33 6.42
N ILE A 137 11.66 22.35 6.85
CA ILE A 137 10.53 22.48 5.91
C ILE A 137 10.61 23.81 5.15
N ARG A 138 11.01 24.90 5.81
CA ARG A 138 11.18 26.21 5.18
C ARG A 138 12.33 26.20 4.16
N GLU A 139 13.43 25.53 4.45
CA GLU A 139 14.53 25.35 3.49
C GLU A 139 14.14 24.43 2.33
N PHE A 140 13.40 23.36 2.59
CA PHE A 140 12.91 22.46 1.54
C PHE A 140 11.97 23.19 0.57
N PHE A 141 11.05 24.02 1.07
CA PHE A 141 10.22 24.87 0.22
C PHE A 141 11.06 25.90 -0.56
N HIS A 142 12.08 26.50 0.07
CA HIS A 142 12.97 27.46 -0.59
C HIS A 142 13.83 26.84 -1.70
N LEU A 143 14.15 25.54 -1.63
CA LEU A 143 14.88 24.78 -2.65
C LEU A 143 13.97 24.12 -3.70
N ALA A 144 12.77 23.68 -3.30
CA ALA A 144 11.80 23.02 -4.18
C ALA A 144 11.11 24.00 -5.14
N ILE A 145 10.81 25.23 -4.70
CA ILE A 145 10.20 26.27 -5.54
C ILE A 145 11.07 26.61 -6.77
N PRO A 146 12.38 26.91 -6.65
CA PRO A 146 13.21 27.18 -7.83
C PRO A 146 13.40 25.96 -8.73
N SER A 147 13.49 24.75 -8.16
CA SER A 147 13.60 23.50 -8.95
C SER A 147 12.34 23.19 -9.76
N GLY A 148 11.16 23.53 -9.23
CA GLY A 148 9.88 23.41 -9.93
C GLY A 148 9.68 24.48 -11.02
N LEU A 149 10.29 25.66 -10.86
CA LEU A 149 10.27 26.72 -11.87
C LEU A 149 11.25 26.48 -13.04
N MET A 150 12.26 25.63 -12.88
CA MET A 150 13.21 25.29 -13.97
C MET A 150 12.60 24.35 -15.04
N PHE A 151 11.36 23.90 -14.86
CA PHE A 151 10.61 23.05 -15.80
C PHE A 151 9.47 23.79 -16.54
N TRP A 152 9.44 25.13 -16.50
CA TRP A 152 8.52 25.96 -17.28
C TRP A 152 9.30 27.01 -18.08
#